data_AF-A0AAJ2GQ18-F1
#
_entry.id   AF-A0AAJ2GQ18-F1
#
_cell.length_a   1.000
_cell.length_b   1.000
_cell.length_c   1.000
_cell.angle_alpha   90.00
_cell.angle_beta   90.00
_cell.angle_gamma   90.00
#
_symmetry.space_group_name_H-M   'P 1'
#
loop_
_entity.id
_entity.type
_entity.pdbx_description
1 polymer ?
#
loop_
_entity_poly.entity_id
_entity_poly.type
_entity_poly.pdbx_seq_one_letter_code
_entity_poly.pdbx_strand_id
1 'polypeptide(L)'
;MIDPSLPEAVRAVASLEGEFRLRSGQISSTYFDKYRFEADPALLKRVATEMIPLLPEGTEVLAGLELGGVPIATAMSLTTGLAAAFVRKRAKDYGTCLAVEGSNVVGKRVVLIEDVITTGGAVADAARLVEEAGANVIGVVCAIWRGDGSPKIAAAPNLPVFAAMDKNDLLS
;
A
#
# COMPACT_ATOMS: atom_id res chain seq x y z
N MET A 1 3.90 7.87 17.34
CA MET A 1 3.04 6.79 17.85
C MET A 1 1.75 6.93 17.08
N ILE A 2 1.26 5.83 16.51
CA ILE A 2 0.04 5.85 15.70
C ILE A 2 -1.14 6.27 16.57
N ASP A 3 -2.04 7.10 16.01
CA ASP A 3 -3.35 7.36 16.60
C ASP A 3 -4.00 6.05 17.07
N PRO A 4 -4.13 5.82 18.40
CA PRO A 4 -4.57 4.54 18.92
C PRO A 4 -6.03 4.21 18.55
N SER A 5 -6.81 5.20 18.08
CA SER A 5 -8.17 5.00 17.61
C SER A 5 -8.28 4.64 16.13
N LEU A 6 -7.18 4.74 15.37
CA LEU A 6 -7.19 4.49 13.92
C LEU A 6 -7.52 3.03 13.57
N PRO A 7 -6.94 2.00 14.22
CA PRO A 7 -7.27 0.61 13.89
C PRO A 7 -8.75 0.29 14.09
N GLU A 8 -9.36 0.77 15.17
CA GLU A 8 -10.79 0.61 15.45
C GLU A 8 -11.64 1.30 14.38
N ALA A 9 -11.30 2.54 14.02
CA ALA A 9 -12.05 3.29 13.01
C ALA A 9 -11.97 2.64 11.62
N VAL A 10 -10.79 2.15 11.23
CA VAL A 10 -10.60 1.38 9.99
C VAL A 10 -11.42 0.09 10.03
N ARG A 11 -11.36 -0.66 11.13
CA ARG A 11 -12.14 -1.90 11.31
C ARG A 11 -13.63 -1.65 11.19
N ALA A 12 -14.15 -0.61 11.84
CA ALA A 12 -15.58 -0.29 11.85
C ALA A 12 -16.13 0.00 10.45
N VAL A 13 -15.32 0.59 9.57
CA VAL A 13 -15.72 0.93 8.19
C VAL A 13 -15.45 -0.21 7.20
N ALA A 14 -14.36 -0.96 7.39
CA ALA A 14 -13.91 -2.00 6.46
C ALA A 14 -14.50 -3.39 6.78
N SER A 15 -14.98 -3.65 7.99
CA SER A 15 -15.60 -4.93 8.36
C SER A 15 -17.07 -4.95 7.99
N LEU A 16 -17.46 -5.92 7.16
CA LEU A 16 -18.83 -6.14 6.75
C LEU A 16 -19.36 -7.43 7.36
N GLU A 17 -20.60 -7.40 7.85
CA GLU A 17 -21.36 -8.58 8.26
C GLU A 17 -22.32 -9.01 7.15
N GLY A 18 -22.45 -10.31 6.93
CA GLY A 18 -23.27 -10.88 5.86
C GLY A 18 -22.70 -12.19 5.33
N GLU A 19 -23.31 -12.77 4.30
CA GLU A 19 -22.82 -14.02 3.70
C GLU A 19 -21.89 -13.74 2.53
N PHE A 20 -20.60 -14.05 2.68
CA PHE A 20 -19.57 -13.80 1.68
C PHE A 20 -18.89 -15.09 1.22
N ARG A 21 -18.82 -15.30 -0.10
CA ARG A 21 -18.00 -16.36 -0.68
C ARG A 21 -16.56 -15.87 -0.87
N LEU A 22 -15.63 -16.42 -0.10
CA LEU A 22 -14.20 -16.12 -0.19
C LEU A 22 -13.56 -16.75 -1.43
N ARG A 23 -12.36 -16.30 -1.79
CA ARG A 23 -11.58 -16.85 -2.91
C ARG A 23 -11.26 -18.34 -2.72
N SER A 24 -11.21 -18.82 -1.48
CA SER A 24 -11.06 -20.25 -1.14
C SER A 24 -12.31 -21.09 -1.45
N GLY A 25 -13.44 -20.45 -1.82
CA GLY A 25 -14.74 -21.09 -1.97
C GLY A 25 -15.52 -21.22 -0.66
N GLN A 26 -14.91 -20.93 0.49
CA GLN A 26 -15.56 -20.95 1.80
C GLN A 26 -16.57 -19.81 1.93
N ILE A 27 -17.65 -20.05 2.65
CA ILE A 27 -18.60 -19.03 3.07
C ILE A 27 -18.16 -18.46 4.42
N SER A 28 -18.11 -17.14 4.53
CA SER A 28 -17.81 -16.42 5.78
C SER A 28 -18.95 -15.46 6.11
N SER A 29 -19.24 -15.30 7.40
CA SER A 29 -20.19 -14.31 7.92
C SER A 29 -19.62 -12.89 7.96
N THR A 30 -18.33 -12.73 7.63
CA THR A 30 -17.60 -11.47 7.70
C THR A 30 -16.69 -11.28 6.49
N TYR A 31 -16.54 -10.04 6.02
CA TYR A 31 -15.59 -9.69 4.97
C TYR A 31 -14.90 -8.36 5.27
N PHE A 32 -13.58 -8.30 5.03
CA PHE A 32 -12.81 -7.07 5.19
C PHE A 32 -12.63 -6.40 3.83
N ASP A 33 -13.41 -5.36 3.58
CA ASP A 33 -13.36 -4.53 2.38
C ASP A 33 -12.48 -3.29 2.59
N LYS A 34 -11.20 -3.43 2.23
CA LYS A 34 -10.19 -2.38 2.38
C LYS A 34 -10.52 -1.07 1.63
N TYR A 35 -11.23 -1.14 0.51
CA TYR A 35 -11.56 0.05 -0.29
C TYR A 35 -12.48 1.03 0.45
N ARG A 36 -13.19 0.58 1.50
CA ARG A 36 -14.11 1.45 2.25
C ARG A 36 -13.40 2.53 3.06
N PHE A 37 -12.24 2.23 3.66
CA PHE A 37 -11.48 3.26 4.36
C PHE A 37 -10.72 4.17 3.37
N GLU A 38 -10.33 3.63 2.21
CA GLU A 38 -9.67 4.40 1.14
C GLU A 38 -10.62 5.40 0.47
N ALA A 39 -11.92 5.08 0.41
CA ALA A 39 -12.95 5.95 -0.14
C ALA A 39 -13.53 6.94 0.88
N ASP A 40 -13.28 6.76 2.17
CA ASP A 40 -13.63 7.72 3.21
C ASP A 40 -12.52 8.79 3.31
N PRO A 41 -12.79 10.06 2.94
CA PRO A 41 -11.75 11.08 2.91
C PRO A 41 -11.17 11.41 4.29
N ALA A 42 -11.94 11.27 5.36
CA ALA A 42 -11.47 11.53 6.72
C ALA A 42 -10.55 10.39 7.19
N LEU A 43 -10.92 9.13 6.93
CA LEU A 43 -10.08 7.98 7.27
C LEU A 43 -8.84 7.88 6.37
N LEU A 44 -8.99 8.07 5.04
CA LEU A 44 -7.85 8.10 4.12
C LEU A 44 -6.80 9.11 4.55
N LYS A 45 -7.22 10.32 4.95
CA LYS A 45 -6.32 11.35 5.46
C LYS A 45 -5.59 10.90 6.72
N ARG A 46 -6.29 10.27 7.66
CA ARG A 46 -5.68 9.76 8.90
C ARG A 46 -4.66 8.66 8.62
N VAL A 47 -5.03 7.66 7.80
CA VAL A 47 -4.13 6.58 7.38
C VAL A 47 -2.89 7.13 6.68
N ALA A 48 -3.06 8.01 5.70
CA ALA A 48 -1.94 8.65 5.01
C ALA A 48 -1.03 9.43 5.96
N THR A 49 -1.60 10.16 6.92
CA THR A 49 -0.84 10.91 7.93
C THR A 49 0.03 9.99 8.78
N GLU A 50 -0.50 8.83 9.20
CA GLU A 50 0.26 7.85 10.00
C GLU A 50 1.34 7.11 9.20
N MET A 51 1.18 7.00 7.89
CA MET A 51 2.17 6.38 7.02
C MET A 51 3.35 7.30 6.68
N ILE A 52 3.18 8.64 6.74
CA ILE A 52 4.24 9.60 6.38
C ILE A 52 5.50 9.44 7.25
N PRO A 53 5.42 9.34 8.59
CA PRO A 53 6.61 9.15 9.43
C PRO A 53 7.38 7.85 9.18
N LEU A 54 6.77 6.88 8.48
CA LEU A 54 7.39 5.60 8.14
C LEU A 54 8.25 5.67 6.87
N LEU A 55 8.18 6.79 6.12
CA LEU A 55 8.96 6.97 4.91
C LEU A 55 10.46 6.95 5.23
N PRO A 56 11.26 6.10 4.55
CA PRO A 56 12.70 6.15 4.63
C PRO A 56 13.27 7.54 4.32
N GLU A 57 14.36 7.91 4.99
CA GLU A 57 15.06 9.16 4.74
C GLU A 57 15.55 9.24 3.28
N GLY A 58 15.35 10.40 2.65
CA GLY A 58 15.73 10.64 1.26
C GLY A 58 14.77 10.07 0.22
N THR A 59 13.52 9.76 0.61
CA THR A 59 12.45 9.45 -0.34
C THR A 59 12.21 10.63 -1.28
N GLU A 60 12.19 10.38 -2.58
CA GLU A 60 11.96 11.40 -3.61
C GLU A 60 10.60 11.22 -4.32
N VAL A 61 10.13 9.98 -4.49
CA VAL A 61 8.87 9.67 -5.19
C VAL A 61 8.10 8.58 -4.44
N LEU A 62 6.80 8.77 -4.32
CA LEU A 62 5.85 7.80 -3.78
C LEU A 62 5.23 7.02 -4.94
N ALA A 63 5.44 5.70 -4.99
CA ALA A 63 4.90 4.84 -6.04
C ALA A 63 3.72 4.01 -5.51
N GLY A 64 2.50 4.46 -5.77
CA GLY A 64 1.27 3.77 -5.36
C GLY A 64 0.98 2.56 -6.23
N LEU A 65 0.78 1.39 -5.62
CA LEU A 65 0.42 0.17 -6.33
C LEU A 65 -1.08 0.16 -6.69
N GLU A 66 -1.39 -0.26 -7.91
CA GLU A 66 -2.77 -0.38 -8.36
C GLU A 66 -3.51 -1.54 -7.62
N LEU A 67 -4.68 -1.34 -7.03
CA LEU A 67 -5.46 -0.11 -6.98
C LEU A 67 -5.28 0.64 -5.65
N GLY A 68 -5.31 -0.05 -4.51
CA GLY A 68 -5.48 0.62 -3.20
C GLY A 68 -4.27 1.37 -2.65
N GLY A 69 -3.06 1.10 -3.16
CA GLY A 69 -1.91 1.96 -2.90
C GLY A 69 -2.02 3.35 -3.53
N VAL A 70 -2.80 3.50 -4.61
CA VAL A 70 -2.93 4.77 -5.36
C VAL A 70 -3.64 5.87 -4.56
N PRO A 71 -4.83 5.64 -3.95
CA PRO A 71 -5.47 6.65 -3.11
C PRO A 71 -4.56 7.14 -1.97
N ILE A 72 -3.87 6.22 -1.31
CA ILE A 72 -2.98 6.53 -0.18
C ILE A 72 -1.76 7.33 -0.66
N ALA A 73 -1.08 6.88 -1.72
CA ALA A 73 0.04 7.61 -2.31
C ALA A 73 -0.34 9.03 -2.73
N THR A 74 -1.55 9.19 -3.28
CA THR A 74 -2.10 10.50 -3.66
C THR A 74 -2.30 11.39 -2.43
N ALA A 75 -2.92 10.87 -1.36
CA ALA A 75 -3.13 11.62 -0.12
C ALA A 75 -1.81 12.01 0.58
N MET A 76 -0.83 11.08 0.61
CA MET A 76 0.51 11.34 1.13
C MET A 76 1.25 12.39 0.29
N SER A 77 1.16 12.31 -1.04
CA SER A 77 1.75 13.29 -1.96
C SER A 77 1.18 14.70 -1.73
N LEU A 78 -0.14 14.84 -1.62
CA LEU A 78 -0.79 16.12 -1.31
C LEU A 78 -0.35 16.70 0.04
N THR A 79 -0.04 15.85 1.02
CA THR A 79 0.35 16.28 2.37
C THR A 79 1.84 16.62 2.47
N THR A 80 2.70 15.86 1.79
CA THR A 80 4.17 15.98 1.88
C THR A 80 4.79 16.87 0.81
N GLY A 81 4.09 17.07 -0.31
CA GLY A 81 4.65 17.68 -1.51
C GLY A 81 5.57 16.75 -2.33
N LEU A 82 5.76 15.49 -1.92
CA LEU A 82 6.51 14.51 -2.69
C LEU A 82 5.73 14.12 -3.96
N ALA A 83 6.47 13.89 -5.04
CA ALA A 83 5.89 13.49 -6.31
C ALA A 83 5.29 12.07 -6.22
N ALA A 84 4.18 11.82 -6.92
CA ALA A 84 3.54 10.51 -7.00
C ALA A 84 3.70 9.86 -8.37
N ALA A 85 3.96 8.56 -8.37
CA ALA A 85 3.89 7.67 -9.52
C ALA A 85 2.93 6.51 -9.20
N PHE A 86 2.43 5.83 -10.24
CA PHE A 86 1.41 4.78 -10.10
C PHE A 86 1.83 3.53 -10.86
N VAL A 87 1.94 2.40 -10.15
CA VAL A 87 2.39 1.13 -10.70
C VAL A 87 1.19 0.28 -11.09
N ARG A 88 1.09 -0.07 -12.37
CA ARG A 88 0.03 -0.95 -12.89
C ARG A 88 0.40 -2.42 -12.71
N LYS A 89 -0.60 -3.26 -12.44
CA LYS A 89 -0.40 -4.73 -12.31
C LYS A 89 -0.07 -5.41 -13.63
N ARG A 90 -0.43 -4.81 -14.76
CA ARG A 90 -0.08 -5.25 -16.11
C ARG A 90 0.29 -4.02 -16.92
N ALA A 91 1.36 -4.14 -17.71
CA ALA A 91 1.65 -3.14 -18.73
C ALA A 91 0.45 -3.02 -19.68
N LYS A 92 0.21 -1.82 -20.21
CA LYS A 92 -0.81 -1.63 -21.26
C LYS A 92 -0.34 -2.35 -22.53
N ASP A 93 -1.28 -2.97 -23.25
CA ASP A 93 -1.04 -3.57 -24.56
C ASP A 93 -0.91 -2.51 -25.69
N TYR A 94 -0.98 -1.21 -25.36
CA TYR A 94 -0.94 -0.07 -26.27
C TYR A 94 -0.41 1.20 -25.57
N GLY A 95 0.18 2.14 -26.31
CA GLY A 95 0.76 3.38 -25.76
C GLY A 95 2.24 3.24 -25.40
N THR A 96 2.68 3.86 -24.29
CA THR A 96 4.10 3.84 -23.85
C THR A 96 4.57 2.47 -23.35
N CYS A 97 3.67 1.50 -23.18
CA CYS A 97 3.91 0.17 -22.59
C CYS A 97 4.57 0.22 -21.20
N LEU A 98 4.58 1.38 -20.54
CA LEU A 98 5.20 1.57 -19.24
C LEU A 98 4.33 0.97 -18.14
N ALA A 99 4.95 0.24 -17.21
CA ALA A 99 4.31 -0.24 -16.01
C ALA A 99 4.13 0.83 -14.93
N VAL A 100 4.83 1.98 -15.08
CA VAL A 100 4.84 3.11 -14.15
C VAL A 100 4.32 4.36 -14.85
N GLU A 101 3.29 4.98 -14.29
CA GLU A 101 2.64 6.19 -14.78
C GLU A 101 2.85 7.35 -13.80
N GLY A 102 2.67 8.59 -14.27
CA GLY A 102 2.80 9.78 -13.42
C GLY A 102 4.22 10.35 -13.41
N SER A 103 4.77 10.61 -12.23
CA SER A 103 6.07 11.28 -12.08
C SER A 103 7.23 10.43 -12.60
N ASN A 104 8.28 11.08 -13.11
CA ASN A 104 9.50 10.39 -13.53
C ASN A 104 10.19 9.72 -12.34
N VAL A 105 10.51 8.44 -12.47
CA VAL A 105 11.17 7.62 -11.43
C VAL A 105 12.64 7.33 -11.74
N VAL A 106 13.11 7.61 -12.95
CA VAL A 106 14.48 7.27 -13.40
C VAL A 106 15.53 7.96 -12.51
N GLY A 107 16.42 7.16 -11.92
CA GLY A 107 17.48 7.61 -11.02
C GLY A 107 16.98 8.11 -9.65
N LYS A 108 15.69 7.96 -9.34
CA LYS A 108 15.06 8.45 -8.12
C LYS A 108 14.98 7.39 -7.04
N ARG A 109 15.05 7.84 -5.79
CA ARG A 109 14.76 7.03 -4.60
C ARG A 109 13.25 6.90 -4.40
N VAL A 110 12.71 5.75 -4.76
CA VAL A 110 11.27 5.47 -4.77
C VAL A 110 10.88 4.62 -3.56
N VAL A 111 9.77 4.99 -2.93
CA VAL A 111 9.11 4.16 -1.92
C VAL A 111 7.78 3.67 -2.48
N LEU A 112 7.56 2.36 -2.42
CA LEU A 112 6.29 1.75 -2.80
C LEU A 112 5.24 2.00 -1.71
N ILE A 113 4.01 2.32 -2.11
CA ILE A 113 2.88 2.53 -1.21
C ILE A 113 1.80 1.50 -1.52
N GLU A 114 1.36 0.79 -0.49
CA GLU A 114 0.31 -0.24 -0.60
C GLU A 114 -0.70 -0.14 0.53
N ASP A 115 -1.94 -0.56 0.27
CA ASP A 115 -2.98 -0.61 1.28
C ASP A 115 -2.74 -1.71 2.33
N VAL A 116 -2.64 -2.96 1.88
CA VAL A 116 -2.68 -4.16 2.68
C VAL A 116 -1.73 -5.17 2.05
N ILE A 117 -0.71 -5.57 2.82
CA ILE A 117 0.24 -6.59 2.38
C ILE A 117 -0.04 -7.89 3.15
N THR A 118 -0.31 -8.98 2.42
CA THR A 118 -0.42 -10.34 3.00
C THR A 118 0.85 -11.15 2.77
N THR A 119 1.12 -11.54 1.52
CA THR A 119 2.36 -12.26 1.15
C THR A 119 3.43 -11.34 0.56
N GLY A 120 3.03 -10.19 0.03
CA GLY A 120 3.93 -9.23 -0.63
C GLY A 120 4.31 -9.56 -2.08
N GLY A 121 3.69 -10.55 -2.71
CA GLY A 121 3.99 -10.90 -4.11
C GLY A 121 3.82 -9.72 -5.08
N ALA A 122 2.69 -9.00 -4.98
CA ALA A 122 2.44 -7.81 -5.81
C ALA A 122 3.46 -6.68 -5.57
N VAL A 123 3.95 -6.54 -4.35
CA VAL A 123 4.99 -5.56 -4.00
C VAL A 123 6.34 -5.96 -4.59
N ALA A 124 6.70 -7.24 -4.55
CA ALA A 124 7.92 -7.73 -5.18
C ALA A 124 7.89 -7.54 -6.71
N ASP A 125 6.76 -7.84 -7.35
CA ASP A 125 6.57 -7.60 -8.79
C ASP A 125 6.66 -6.10 -9.13
N ALA A 126 6.03 -5.25 -8.33
CA ALA A 126 6.07 -3.80 -8.50
C ALA A 126 7.48 -3.23 -8.30
N ALA A 127 8.22 -3.70 -7.29
CA ALA A 127 9.60 -3.29 -7.05
C ALA A 127 10.46 -3.57 -8.28
N ARG A 128 10.38 -4.79 -8.84
CA ARG A 128 11.09 -5.16 -10.07
C ARG A 128 10.73 -4.24 -11.24
N LEU A 129 9.45 -3.97 -11.46
CA LEU A 129 9.00 -3.11 -12.57
C LEU A 129 9.49 -1.66 -12.43
N VAL A 130 9.53 -1.14 -11.19
CA VAL A 130 10.01 0.21 -10.90
C VAL A 130 11.54 0.29 -11.03
N GLU A 131 12.26 -0.75 -10.61
CA GLU A 131 13.72 -0.87 -10.82
C GLU A 131 14.08 -1.02 -12.31
N GLU A 132 13.32 -1.80 -13.07
CA GLU A 132 13.47 -1.93 -14.53
C GLU A 132 13.22 -0.60 -15.26
N ALA A 133 12.38 0.28 -14.69
CA ALA A 133 12.21 1.65 -15.14
C ALA A 133 13.36 2.59 -14.72
N GLY A 134 14.43 2.07 -14.13
CA GLY A 134 15.65 2.80 -13.79
C GLY A 134 15.62 3.52 -12.44
N ALA A 135 14.64 3.22 -11.57
CA ALA A 135 14.56 3.78 -10.24
C ALA A 135 15.35 2.97 -9.20
N ASN A 136 15.57 3.56 -8.02
CA ASN A 136 16.10 2.87 -6.84
C ASN A 136 14.96 2.69 -5.83
N VAL A 137 14.44 1.47 -5.67
CA VAL A 137 13.39 1.17 -4.71
C VAL A 137 14.00 0.98 -3.33
N ILE A 138 13.70 1.89 -2.39
CA ILE A 138 14.34 1.92 -1.07
C ILE A 138 13.47 1.36 0.06
N GLY A 139 12.24 0.93 -0.24
CA GLY A 139 11.33 0.33 0.72
C GLY A 139 9.89 0.30 0.24
N VAL A 140 9.05 -0.35 1.04
CA VAL A 140 7.59 -0.31 0.92
C VAL A 140 6.98 0.15 2.25
N VAL A 141 6.01 1.05 2.18
CA VAL A 141 5.17 1.44 3.31
C VAL A 141 3.74 0.99 3.04
N CYS A 142 3.13 0.27 3.98
CA CYS A 142 1.73 -0.13 3.89
C CYS A 142 0.88 0.33 5.06
N ALA A 143 -0.42 0.49 4.82
CA ALA A 143 -1.36 0.80 5.90
C ALA A 143 -1.51 -0.39 6.84
N ILE A 144 -1.65 -1.61 6.31
CA ILE A 144 -1.90 -2.82 7.11
C ILE A 144 -1.00 -3.98 6.66
N TRP A 145 -0.23 -4.53 7.60
CA TRP A 145 0.43 -5.82 7.45
C TRP A 145 -0.47 -6.96 7.92
N ARG A 146 -0.85 -7.85 7.00
CA ARG A 146 -1.66 -9.05 7.27
C ARG A 146 -0.90 -10.37 7.16
N GLY A 147 0.40 -10.32 6.92
CA GLY A 147 1.26 -11.50 6.93
C GLY A 147 1.43 -12.08 8.33
N ASP A 148 2.17 -13.17 8.43
CA ASP A 148 2.54 -13.77 9.70
C ASP A 148 3.84 -13.18 10.23
N GLY A 149 3.87 -12.87 11.53
CA GLY A 149 5.03 -12.30 12.19
C GLY A 149 5.37 -10.89 11.71
N SER A 150 6.63 -10.50 11.90
CA SER A 150 7.13 -9.18 11.51
C SER A 150 7.08 -8.97 9.99
N PRO A 151 6.82 -7.73 9.53
CA PRO A 151 6.76 -7.41 8.10
C PRO A 151 8.00 -7.85 7.32
N LYS A 152 7.83 -8.81 6.41
CA LYS A 152 8.90 -9.32 5.52
C LYS A 152 8.33 -9.99 4.28
N ILE A 153 8.86 -9.64 3.11
CA ILE A 153 8.43 -10.20 1.83
C ILE A 153 9.45 -11.25 1.36
N ALA A 154 9.06 -12.51 1.32
CA ALA A 154 9.96 -13.61 0.96
C ALA A 154 10.55 -13.48 -0.45
N ALA A 155 9.77 -12.97 -1.41
CA ALA A 155 10.20 -12.74 -2.79
C ALA A 155 11.08 -11.50 -2.97
N ALA A 156 11.20 -10.65 -1.95
CA ALA A 156 12.04 -9.44 -1.95
C ALA A 156 12.70 -9.27 -0.57
N PRO A 157 13.60 -10.19 -0.17
CA PRO A 157 14.05 -10.32 1.22
C PRO A 157 14.87 -9.13 1.73
N ASN A 158 15.41 -8.32 0.81
CA ASN A 158 16.21 -7.14 1.12
C ASN A 158 15.40 -5.84 1.08
N LEU A 159 14.13 -5.89 0.66
CA LEU A 159 13.25 -4.72 0.60
C LEU A 159 12.71 -4.43 2.02
N PRO A 160 13.04 -3.27 2.62
CA PRO A 160 12.47 -2.91 3.92
C PRO A 160 10.95 -2.74 3.83
N VAL A 161 10.23 -3.29 4.81
CA VAL A 161 8.77 -3.22 4.89
C VAL A 161 8.39 -2.46 6.15
N PHE A 162 7.68 -1.35 5.98
CA PHE A 162 7.15 -0.55 7.08
C PHE A 162 5.63 -0.61 7.06
N ALA A 163 5.02 -0.92 8.19
CA ALA A 163 3.57 -1.02 8.30
C ALA A 163 3.09 -0.03 9.35
N ALA A 164 2.00 0.68 9.07
CA ALA A 164 1.32 1.46 10.10
C ALA A 164 0.65 0.50 11.09
N MET A 165 -0.25 -0.36 10.62
CA MET A 165 -0.95 -1.32 11.46
C MET A 165 -0.57 -2.74 11.09
N ASP A 166 -0.75 -3.68 12.01
CA ASP A 166 -0.76 -5.12 11.73
C ASP A 166 -2.15 -5.73 11.94
N LYS A 167 -2.31 -7.00 11.57
CA LYS A 167 -3.59 -7.72 11.68
C LYS A 167 -4.12 -7.79 13.11
N ASN A 168 -3.27 -7.75 14.13
CA ASN A 168 -3.67 -7.83 15.54
C ASN A 168 -4.23 -6.49 16.02
N ASP A 169 -3.73 -5.36 15.50
CA ASP A 169 -4.30 -4.03 15.78
C ASP A 169 -5.77 -3.93 15.33
N LEU A 170 -6.15 -4.72 14.31
CA LEU A 170 -7.53 -4.81 13.82
C LEU A 170 -8.41 -5.78 14.63
N LEU A 171 -7.84 -6.53 15.58
CA LEU A 171 -8.57 -7.50 16.42
C LEU A 171 -8.81 -6.97 17.84
N SER A 172 -8.09 -5.94 18.27
CA SER A 172 -8.33 -5.19 19.52
C SER A 172 -9.50 -4.23 19.39
#